data_AF-A0A428NA02-F1
#
_entry.id   AF-A0A428NA02-F1
#
_cell.length_a   1.000
_cell.length_b   1.000
_cell.length_c   1.000
_cell.angle_alpha   90.00
_cell.angle_beta   90.00
_cell.angle_gamma   90.00
#
_symmetry.space_group_name_H-M   'P 1'
#
loop_
_entity.id
_entity.type
_entity.pdbx_description
1 polymer ?
#
loop_
_entity_poly.entity_id
_entity_poly.type
_entity_poly.pdbx_seq_one_letter_code
_entity_poly.pdbx_strand_id
1 'polypeptide(L)' 'MNEDKPYVELLMSSPNPHSSFLSLSQTILNQDDVNTHSKKNALQKVVDAYEEICYHQHH' A
#
# COMPACT_ATOMS: atom_id res chain seq x y z
N MET A 1 -17.77 2.76 -7.29
CA MET A 1 -16.87 2.43 -6.17
C MET A 1 -15.97 1.32 -6.67
N ASN A 2 -14.65 1.52 -6.68
CA ASN A 2 -13.69 0.52 -7.18
C ASN A 2 -13.52 -0.56 -6.11
N GLU A 3 -14.41 -1.56 -6.10
CA GLU A 3 -14.51 -2.62 -5.08
C GLU A 3 -13.29 -3.56 -4.96
N ASP A 4 -12.18 -3.31 -5.67
CA ASP A 4 -11.04 -4.25 -5.76
C ASP A 4 -9.69 -3.68 -5.27
N LYS A 5 -9.65 -2.52 -4.59
CA LYS A 5 -8.37 -1.89 -4.20
C LYS A 5 -8.33 -1.44 -2.73
N PRO A 6 -8.34 -2.36 -1.76
CA PRO A 6 -8.35 -2.04 -0.33
C PRO A 6 -7.14 -1.19 0.11
N TYR A 7 -5.98 -1.35 -0.53
CA TYR A 7 -4.80 -0.54 -0.23
C TYR A 7 -4.93 0.91 -0.72
N VAL A 8 -5.66 1.17 -1.82
CA VAL A 8 -5.92 2.53 -2.29
C VAL A 8 -6.84 3.23 -1.31
N GLU A 9 -7.95 2.60 -0.93
CA GLU A 9 -8.89 3.17 0.04
C GLU A 9 -8.22 3.43 1.40
N LEU A 10 -7.42 2.47 1.88
CA LEU A 10 -6.66 2.62 3.12
C LEU A 10 -5.70 3.82 3.06
N LEU A 11 -4.89 3.91 2.01
CA LEU A 11 -3.90 4.98 1.88
C LEU A 11 -4.56 6.35 1.64
N MET A 12 -5.68 6.42 0.90
CA MET A 12 -6.46 7.65 0.72
C MET A 12 -7.16 8.12 2.00
N SER A 13 -7.51 7.20 2.89
CA SER A 13 -8.11 7.54 4.20
C SER A 13 -7.09 8.15 5.18
N SER A 14 -5.79 8.04 4.90
CA SER A 14 -4.73 8.56 5.75
C SER A 14 -4.54 10.06 5.55
N PRO A 15 -4.35 10.84 6.64
CA PRO A 15 -3.95 12.25 6.54
C PRO A 15 -2.55 12.44 5.94
N ASN A 16 -1.72 11.39 5.89
CA ASN A 16 -0.42 11.41 5.23
C ASN A 16 -0.16 10.06 4.52
N PRO A 17 -0.55 9.94 3.23
CA PRO A 17 -0.41 8.72 2.46
C PRO A 17 1.05 8.25 2.31
N HIS A 18 2.01 9.18 2.26
CA HIS A 18 3.44 8.86 2.16
C HIS A 18 3.95 8.14 3.42
N SER A 19 3.63 8.68 4.60
CA SER A 19 3.98 8.04 5.86
C SER A 19 3.29 6.68 6.02
N SER A 20 2.00 6.59 5.67
CA SER A 20 1.26 5.32 5.73
C SER A 20 1.82 4.26 4.78
N PHE A 21 2.23 4.64 3.57
CA PHE A 21 2.88 3.74 2.62
C PHE A 21 4.18 3.15 3.20
N LEU A 22 5.03 4.00 3.79
CA LEU A 22 6.30 3.56 4.41
C LEU A 22 6.03 2.63 5.60
N SER A 23 5.13 3.01 6.50
CA SER A 23 4.78 2.20 7.68
C SER A 23 4.18 0.85 7.30
N LEU A 24 3.29 0.81 6.30
CA LEU A 24 2.69 -0.43 5.82
C LEU A 24 3.73 -1.34 5.17
N SER A 25 4.60 -0.78 4.34
CA SER A 25 5.69 -1.52 3.69
C SER A 25 6.64 -2.14 4.73
N GLN A 26 7.02 -1.37 5.76
CA GLN A 26 7.86 -1.86 6.85
C GLN A 26 7.16 -2.98 7.64
N THR A 27 5.86 -2.82 7.90
CA THR A 27 5.05 -3.81 8.63
C THR A 27 5.04 -5.15 7.89
N ILE A 28 4.84 -5.14 6.56
CA ILE A 28 4.85 -6.34 5.72
C ILE A 28 6.22 -7.01 5.73
N LEU A 29 7.31 -6.23 5.61
CA LEU A 29 8.67 -6.75 5.62
C LEU A 29 9.01 -7.46 6.94
N ASN A 30 8.52 -6.91 8.06
CA ASN A 30 8.80 -7.40 9.41
C ASN A 30 7.95 -8.62 9.85
N GLN A 31 7.04 -9.12 9.02
CA GLN A 31 6.24 -10.32 9.37
C GLN A 31 7.08 -11.61 9.24
N ASP A 32 7.65 -12.11 10.33
CA ASP A 32 8.55 -13.29 10.26
C ASP A 32 7.85 -14.61 9.89
N ASP A 33 6.54 -14.68 10.09
CA ASP A 33 5.68 -15.83 9.80
C ASP A 33 5.18 -15.91 8.35
N VAL A 34 5.40 -14.85 7.56
CA VAL A 34 4.97 -14.77 6.16
C VAL A 34 6.14 -15.05 5.23
N ASN A 35 5.94 -15.98 4.29
CA ASN A 35 6.98 -16.31 3.31
C ASN A 35 7.30 -15.12 2.37
N THR A 36 8.52 -15.13 1.82
CA THR A 36 9.02 -14.05 0.95
C THR A 36 8.15 -13.79 -0.28
N HIS A 37 7.53 -14.83 -0.85
CA HIS A 37 6.66 -14.68 -2.02
C HIS A 37 5.39 -13.90 -1.69
N SER A 38 4.73 -14.24 -0.58
CA SER A 38 3.55 -13.53 -0.08
C SER A 38 3.89 -12.08 0.29
N LYS A 39 5.03 -11.82 0.93
CA LYS A 39 5.51 -10.47 1.22
C LYS A 39 5.69 -9.65 -0.06
N LYS A 40 6.36 -10.21 -1.06
CA LYS A 40 6.56 -9.54 -2.36
C LYS A 40 5.23 -9.19 -3.02
N ASN A 41 4.27 -10.12 -3.04
CA ASN A 41 2.95 -9.88 -3.64
C ASN A 41 2.17 -8.78 -2.89
N ALA A 42 2.24 -8.77 -1.56
CA ALA A 42 1.61 -7.73 -0.75
C ALA A 42 2.26 -6.36 -1.00
N LEU A 43 3.59 -6.29 -1.00
CA LEU A 43 4.33 -5.05 -1.27
C LEU A 43 4.02 -4.50 -2.66
N GLN A 44 3.93 -5.35 -3.69
CA GLN A 44 3.57 -4.91 -5.03
C GLN A 44 2.21 -4.22 -5.04
N LYS A 45 1.19 -4.81 -4.39
CA LYS A 45 -0.15 -4.20 -4.29
C LYS A 45 -0.13 -2.87 -3.55
N VAL A 46 0.73 -2.72 -2.55
CA VAL A 46 0.89 -1.45 -1.80
C VAL A 46 1.58 -0.38 -2.65
N VAL A 47 2.57 -0.76 -3.45
CA VAL A 47 3.22 0.13 -4.43
C VAL A 47 2.23 0.59 -5.49
N ASP A 48 1.52 -0.34 -6.13
CA ASP A 48 0.52 -0.03 -7.17
C ASP A 48 -0.54 0.95 -6.64
N ALA A 49 -0.99 0.75 -5.40
CA ALA A 49 -1.95 1.64 -4.76
C ALA A 49 -1.39 3.04 -4.47
N TYR A 50 -0.13 3.11 -4.06
CA TYR A 50 0.53 4.39 -3.77
C TYR A 50 0.79 5.19 -5.06
N GLU A 51 1.20 4.53 -6.15
CA GLU A 51 1.36 5.16 -7.47
C GLU A 51 0.02 5.74 -7.97
N GLU A 52 -1.07 5.01 -7.80
CA GLU A 52 -2.42 5.47 -8.15
C GLU A 52 -2.84 6.71 -7.35
N ILE A 53 -2.55 6.76 -6.06
CA ILE A 53 -2.85 7.93 -5.23
C ILE A 53 -1.99 9.13 -5.63
N CYS A 54 -0.70 8.91 -5.88
CA CYS A 54 0.16 9.97 -6.40
C CYS A 54 -0.38 10.53 -7.71
N TYR A 55 -0.80 9.65 -8.63
CA TYR A 55 -1.41 10.06 -9.89
C TYR A 55 -2.67 10.92 -9.67
N HIS A 56 -3.56 10.53 -8.75
CA HIS A 56 -4.78 11.29 -8.42
C HIS A 56 -4.52 12.62 -7.70
N GLN A 57 -3.42 12.79 -6.98
CA GLN A 57 -3.09 14.04 -6.27
C GLN A 57 -2.42 15.08 -7.16
N HIS A 58 -1.86 14.67 -8.29
CA HIS A 58 -1.15 15.52 -9.25
C HIS A 58 -1.98 15.89 -10.49
N HIS A 59 -3.27 15.53 -10.51
CA HIS A 59 -4.25 15.84 -11.55
C HIS A 59 -5.46 16.57 -10.96
#